data_AF-Q9AV07-F1
#
_entry.id   AF-Q9AV07-F1
#
_cell.length_a   1.000
_cell.length_b   1.000
_cell.length_c   1.000
_cell.angle_alpha   90.00
_cell.angle_beta   90.00
_cell.angle_gamma   90.00
#
_symmetry.space_group_name_H-M   'P 1'
#
loop_
_entity.id
_entity.type
_entity.pdbx_description
1 polymer ?
#
loop_
_entity_poly.entity_id
_entity_poly.type
_entity_poly.pdbx_seq_one_letter_code
_entity_poly.pdbx_strand_id
1 'polypeptide(L)'
;MEAQATAAVKEALAALYHHPDDATRTAADRWLQQFQHTLDAWQVADSLLHDESSNMETQIFCSQTLRSKVQRDFEELPSEAFRPLQDSLYALLKKFSKGPQKVRTQICIAMAALAVHVPFG
;
A
#
# COMPACT_ATOMS: atom_id res chain seq x y z
N MET A 1 15.90 4.12 6.94
CA MET A 1 15.60 2.76 6.48
C MET A 1 14.36 2.76 5.57
N GLU A 2 13.27 3.41 5.99
CA GLU A 2 12.05 3.60 5.18
C GLU A 2 12.28 4.18 3.78
N ALA A 3 13.08 5.24 3.64
CA ALA A 3 13.40 5.84 2.33
C ALA A 3 14.10 4.88 1.35
N GLN A 4 14.79 3.86 1.86
CA GLN A 4 15.44 2.85 1.02
C GLN A 4 14.42 1.81 0.55
N ALA A 5 13.45 1.45 1.39
CA ALA A 5 12.38 0.54 1.04
C ALA A 5 11.40 1.17 0.02
N THR A 6 11.06 2.45 0.18
CA THR A 6 10.22 3.17 -0.80
C THR A 6 10.88 3.25 -2.17
N ALA A 7 12.20 3.49 -2.22
CA ALA A 7 12.97 3.47 -3.46
C ALA A 7 12.98 2.08 -4.11
N ALA A 8 13.21 1.02 -3.33
CA ALA A 8 13.20 -0.36 -3.82
C ALA A 8 11.84 -0.77 -4.41
N VAL A 9 10.73 -0.37 -3.79
CA VAL A 9 9.38 -0.62 -4.33
C VAL A 9 9.17 0.11 -5.65
N LYS A 10 9.56 1.40 -5.75
CA LYS A 10 9.46 2.16 -7.00
C LYS A 10 10.30 1.52 -8.12
N GLU A 11 11.51 1.06 -7.80
CA GLU A 11 12.39 0.39 -8.76
C GLU A 11 11.82 -0.96 -9.22
N ALA A 12 11.34 -1.79 -8.30
CA ALA A 12 10.74 -3.08 -8.63
C ALA A 12 9.46 -2.91 -9.47
N LEU A 13 8.64 -1.88 -9.19
CA LEU A 13 7.49 -1.55 -10.02
C LEU A 13 7.90 -1.09 -11.42
N ALA A 14 8.90 -0.22 -11.52
CA ALA A 14 9.43 0.20 -12.82
C ALA A 14 9.96 -1.01 -13.63
N ALA A 15 10.63 -1.95 -12.97
CA ALA A 15 11.09 -3.19 -13.59
C ALA A 15 9.91 -4.07 -14.04
N LEU A 16 8.86 -4.20 -13.23
CA LEU A 16 7.67 -4.98 -13.56
C LEU A 16 6.93 -4.43 -14.78
N TYR A 17 6.75 -3.12 -14.88
CA TYR A 17 5.94 -2.48 -15.93
C TYR A 17 6.71 -2.09 -17.19
N HIS A 18 8.00 -1.78 -17.10
CA HIS A 18 8.76 -1.19 -18.20
C HIS A 18 9.97 -2.02 -18.67
N HIS A 19 10.36 -3.07 -17.96
CA HIS A 19 11.51 -3.87 -18.37
C HIS A 19 11.18 -4.77 -19.58
N PRO A 20 12.04 -4.82 -20.61
CA PRO A 20 11.78 -5.61 -21.83
C PRO A 20 11.97 -7.12 -21.63
N ASP A 21 12.76 -7.52 -20.63
CA ASP A 21 13.02 -8.94 -20.32
C ASP A 21 12.00 -9.53 -19.33
N ASP A 22 11.43 -10.68 -19.71
CA ASP A 22 10.41 -11.39 -18.93
C ASP A 22 10.93 -11.99 -17.62
N ALA A 23 12.20 -12.40 -17.58
CA ALA A 23 12.79 -12.96 -16.38
C ALA A 23 12.94 -11.87 -15.31
N THR A 24 13.38 -10.66 -15.69
CA THR A 24 13.43 -9.51 -14.78
C THR A 24 12.05 -9.09 -14.29
N ARG A 25 11.02 -9.06 -15.17
CA ARG A 25 9.64 -8.76 -14.75
C ARG A 25 9.12 -9.77 -13.72
N THR A 26 9.36 -11.05 -13.97
CA THR A 26 8.95 -12.14 -13.06
C THR A 26 9.71 -12.06 -11.72
N ALA A 27 11.00 -11.73 -11.76
CA ALA A 27 11.80 -11.52 -10.55
C ALA A 27 11.27 -10.33 -9.72
N ALA A 28 10.93 -9.22 -10.38
CA ALA A 28 10.36 -8.04 -9.76
C ALA A 28 8.98 -8.32 -9.14
N ASP A 29 8.09 -9.02 -9.86
CA ASP A 29 6.79 -9.44 -9.34
C ASP A 29 6.94 -10.32 -8.09
N ARG A 30 7.83 -11.32 -8.14
CA ARG A 30 8.11 -12.19 -7.00
C ARG A 30 8.63 -11.40 -5.80
N TRP A 31 9.52 -10.43 -6.03
CA TRP A 31 10.03 -9.58 -4.96
C TRP A 31 8.92 -8.71 -4.35
N LEU A 32 8.07 -8.10 -5.19
CA LEU A 32 6.93 -7.30 -4.75
C LEU A 32 5.91 -8.14 -3.95
N GLN A 33 5.66 -9.38 -4.36
CA GLN A 33 4.81 -10.30 -3.60
C GLN A 33 5.41 -10.61 -2.23
N GLN A 34 6.71 -10.90 -2.15
CA GLN A 34 7.39 -11.11 -0.87
C GLN A 34 7.34 -9.86 0.00
N PHE A 35 7.53 -8.69 -0.61
CA PHE A 35 7.44 -7.42 0.08
C PHE A 35 6.07 -7.20 0.74
N GLN A 36 4.97 -7.54 0.06
CA GLN A 36 3.62 -7.42 0.63
C GLN A 36 3.42 -8.24 1.91
N HIS A 37 4.21 -9.29 2.13
CA HIS A 37 4.16 -10.10 3.35
C HIS A 37 5.01 -9.54 4.51
N THR A 38 5.83 -8.52 4.28
CA THR A 38 6.69 -7.92 5.32
C THR A 38 5.92 -6.94 6.20
N LEU A 39 6.41 -6.70 7.42
CA LEU A 39 5.87 -5.66 8.31
C LEU A 39 6.08 -4.25 7.74
N ASP A 40 7.20 -4.03 7.06
CA ASP A 40 7.56 -2.74 6.44
C ASP A 40 6.56 -2.29 5.38
N ALA A 41 5.83 -3.23 4.76
CA ALA A 41 4.83 -2.93 3.74
C ALA A 41 3.71 -2.01 4.22
N TRP A 42 3.39 -2.03 5.52
CA TRP A 42 2.40 -1.12 6.10
C TRP A 42 2.83 0.34 5.97
N GLN A 43 4.02 0.66 6.47
CA GLN A 43 4.55 2.03 6.49
C GLN A 43 4.92 2.49 5.08
N VAL A 44 5.61 1.65 4.32
CA VAL A 44 6.08 2.01 2.98
C VAL A 44 4.92 2.24 2.01
N ALA A 45 3.88 1.39 2.04
CA ALA A 45 2.71 1.59 1.18
C ALA A 45 1.96 2.87 1.55
N ASP A 46 1.83 3.17 2.84
CA ASP A 46 1.21 4.41 3.32
C ASP A 46 2.00 5.66 2.89
N SER A 47 3.32 5.64 3.11
CA SER A 47 4.22 6.75 2.72
C SER A 47 4.24 6.98 1.21
N LEU A 48 4.24 5.90 0.40
CA LEU A 48 4.17 6.02 -1.06
C LEU A 48 2.82 6.56 -1.55
N LEU A 49 1.71 6.30 -0.83
CA LEU A 49 0.41 6.89 -1.16
C LEU A 49 0.32 8.36 -0.74
N HIS A 50 1.02 8.75 0.32
CA HIS A 50 1.14 10.14 0.76
C HIS A 50 2.07 10.98 -0.12
N ASP A 51 3.08 10.36 -0.72
CA ASP A 51 3.99 11.00 -1.67
C ASP A 51 3.24 11.50 -2.93
N GLU A 52 3.49 12.74 -3.32
CA GLU A 52 2.92 13.36 -4.54
C GLU A 52 3.69 12.98 -5.80
N SER A 53 4.95 12.55 -5.66
CA SER A 53 5.80 12.10 -6.77
C SER A 53 5.49 10.67 -7.22
N SER A 54 4.64 9.94 -6.48
CA SER A 54 4.27 8.57 -6.80
C SER A 54 3.42 8.49 -8.07
N ASN A 55 3.90 7.70 -9.02
CA ASN A 55 3.17 7.43 -10.26
C ASN A 55 1.90 6.60 -10.01
N MET A 56 1.05 6.52 -11.04
CA MET A 56 -0.22 5.78 -10.99
C MET A 56 -0.05 4.31 -10.59
N GLU A 57 0.97 3.64 -11.11
CA GLU A 57 1.26 2.23 -10.85
C GLU A 57 1.61 2.00 -9.37
N THR A 58 2.45 2.87 -8.80
CA THR A 58 2.80 2.87 -7.37
C THR A 58 1.57 3.07 -6.50
N GLN A 59 0.71 4.01 -6.85
CA GLN A 59 -0.53 4.26 -6.11
C GLN A 59 -1.48 3.05 -6.15
N ILE A 60 -1.61 2.39 -7.30
CA ILE A 60 -2.42 1.18 -7.45
C ILE A 60 -1.84 0.04 -6.61
N PHE A 61 -0.53 -0.22 -6.72
CA PHE A 61 0.13 -1.28 -5.97
C PHE A 61 0.05 -1.08 -4.46
N CYS A 62 0.36 0.13 -3.98
CA CYS A 62 0.36 0.44 -2.55
C CYS A 62 -1.05 0.37 -1.95
N SER A 63 -2.06 0.86 -2.68
CA SER A 63 -3.46 0.79 -2.20
C SER A 63 -3.99 -0.66 -2.14
N GLN A 64 -3.60 -1.52 -3.09
CA GLN A 64 -3.91 -2.95 -3.04
C GLN A 64 -3.17 -3.63 -1.89
N THR A 65 -1.90 -3.28 -1.68
CA THR A 65 -1.07 -3.81 -0.59
C THR A 65 -1.68 -3.47 0.76
N LEU A 66 -2.00 -2.19 1.03
CA LEU A 66 -2.65 -1.77 2.27
C LEU A 66 -3.97 -2.50 2.50
N ARG A 67 -4.81 -2.63 1.47
CA ARG A 67 -6.06 -3.39 1.60
C ARG A 67 -5.78 -4.84 2.00
N SER A 68 -4.88 -5.54 1.30
CA SER A 68 -4.55 -6.94 1.62
C SER A 68 -4.01 -7.07 3.04
N LYS A 69 -3.15 -6.15 3.45
CA LYS A 69 -2.58 -6.07 4.79
C LYS A 69 -3.67 -5.92 5.86
N VAL A 70 -4.62 -5.00 5.68
CA VAL A 70 -5.76 -4.84 6.60
C VAL A 70 -6.68 -6.06 6.61
N GLN A 71 -6.86 -6.74 5.48
CA GLN A 71 -7.75 -7.90 5.42
C GLN A 71 -7.14 -9.20 5.97
N ARG A 72 -5.82 -9.37 5.88
CA ARG A 72 -5.14 -10.65 6.16
C ARG A 72 -4.21 -10.60 7.34
N ASP A 73 -3.55 -9.47 7.53
CA ASP A 73 -2.42 -9.32 8.44
C ASP A 73 -2.71 -8.26 9.51
N PHE A 74 -4.01 -8.00 9.79
CA PHE A 74 -4.42 -7.03 10.80
C PHE A 74 -3.86 -7.36 12.19
N GLU A 75 -3.70 -8.63 12.50
CA GLU A 75 -3.13 -9.12 13.76
C GLU A 75 -1.65 -8.71 13.96
N GLU A 76 -0.94 -8.33 12.89
CA GLU A 76 0.42 -7.80 12.98
C GLU A 76 0.47 -6.39 13.58
N LEU A 77 -0.64 -5.63 13.52
CA LEU A 77 -0.68 -4.25 13.97
C LEU A 77 -0.90 -4.18 15.49
N PRO A 78 -0.07 -3.44 16.22
CA PRO A 78 -0.33 -3.15 17.62
C PRO A 78 -1.54 -2.22 17.75
N SER A 79 -2.29 -2.33 18.85
CA SER A 79 -3.53 -1.56 19.06
C SER A 79 -3.34 -0.04 18.97
N GLU A 80 -2.15 0.45 19.30
CA GLU A 80 -1.77 1.86 19.21
C GLU A 80 -1.69 2.36 17.76
N ALA A 81 -1.45 1.47 16.79
CA ALA A 81 -1.34 1.80 15.37
C ALA A 81 -2.69 1.89 14.65
N PHE A 82 -3.79 1.44 15.27
CA PHE A 82 -5.12 1.43 14.66
C PHE A 82 -5.62 2.84 14.36
N ARG A 83 -5.48 3.75 15.34
CA ARG A 83 -5.92 5.13 15.19
C ARG A 83 -5.10 5.90 14.15
N PRO A 84 -3.76 5.88 14.18
CA PRO A 84 -2.92 6.45 13.13
C PRO A 84 -3.26 5.91 11.74
N LEU A 85 -3.48 4.60 11.59
CA LEU A 85 -3.85 3.99 10.31
C LEU A 85 -5.22 4.50 9.82
N GLN A 86 -6.21 4.58 10.71
CA GLN A 86 -7.52 5.13 10.38
C GLN A 86 -7.41 6.58 9.88
N ASP A 87 -6.72 7.44 10.64
CA ASP A 87 -6.53 8.85 10.28
C ASP A 87 -5.79 8.99 8.94
N SER A 88 -4.79 8.12 8.71
CA SER A 88 -4.05 8.04 7.45
C SER A 88 -4.94 7.66 6.26
N LEU A 89 -5.73 6.59 6.39
CA LEU A 89 -6.67 6.17 5.34
C LEU A 89 -7.71 7.26 5.03
N TYR A 90 -8.18 8.01 6.03
CA TYR A 90 -9.05 9.16 5.81
C TYR A 90 -8.37 10.29 5.05
N ALA A 91 -7.10 10.59 5.36
CA ALA A 91 -6.31 11.59 4.64
C ALA A 91 -6.11 11.17 3.18
N LEU A 92 -5.77 9.90 2.94
CA LEU A 92 -5.64 9.32 1.60
C LEU A 92 -6.96 9.37 0.82
N LEU A 93 -8.10 9.07 1.46
CA LEU A 93 -9.40 9.15 0.82
C LEU A 93 -9.73 10.58 0.36
N LYS A 94 -9.40 11.59 1.18
CA LYS A 94 -9.53 13.00 0.81
C LYS A 94 -8.61 13.36 -0.36
N LYS A 95 -7.34 12.92 -0.33
CA LYS A 95 -6.35 13.13 -1.40
C LYS A 95 -6.83 12.51 -2.72
N PHE A 96 -7.28 11.26 -2.69
CA PHE A 96 -7.73 10.52 -3.88
C PHE A 96 -9.22 10.72 -4.20
N SER A 97 -9.89 11.72 -3.61
CA SER A 97 -11.29 12.05 -3.90
C SER A 97 -11.51 12.38 -5.38
N LYS A 98 -10.59 13.13 -5.99
CA LYS A 98 -10.53 13.41 -7.44
C LYS A 98 -9.52 12.51 -8.18
N GLY A 99 -8.91 11.56 -7.48
CA GLY A 99 -7.90 10.66 -8.01
C GLY A 99 -8.50 9.44 -8.72
N PRO A 100 -7.64 8.46 -9.06
CA PRO A 100 -8.02 7.23 -9.72
C PRO A 100 -9.11 6.48 -8.96
N GLN A 101 -10.21 6.13 -9.65
CA GLN A 101 -11.31 5.38 -9.02
C GLN A 101 -10.83 4.06 -8.41
N LYS A 102 -9.89 3.36 -9.06
CA LYS A 102 -9.33 2.10 -8.55
C LYS A 102 -8.67 2.28 -7.18
N VAL A 103 -7.80 3.28 -7.02
CA VAL A 103 -7.09 3.58 -5.77
C VAL A 103 -8.09 3.92 -4.67
N ARG A 104 -9.06 4.79 -4.99
CA ARG A 104 -10.13 5.16 -4.05
C ARG A 104 -10.94 3.95 -3.58
N THR A 105 -11.32 3.04 -4.49
CA THR A 105 -12.04 1.81 -4.13
C THR A 105 -11.22 0.92 -3.19
N GLN A 106 -9.91 0.74 -3.44
CA GLN A 106 -9.08 -0.06 -2.54
C GLN A 106 -8.97 0.56 -1.14
N ILE A 107 -8.82 1.89 -1.04
CA ILE A 107 -8.79 2.61 0.24
C ILE A 107 -10.13 2.45 0.97
N CYS A 108 -11.27 2.58 0.27
CA CYS A 108 -12.59 2.35 0.88
C CYS A 108 -12.72 0.92 1.46
N ILE A 109 -12.24 -0.09 0.73
CA ILE A 109 -12.28 -1.48 1.19
C ILE A 109 -11.36 -1.67 2.40
N ALA A 110 -10.17 -1.06 2.40
CA ALA A 110 -9.25 -1.10 3.54
C ALA A 110 -9.88 -0.46 4.79
N MET A 111 -10.52 0.70 4.66
CA MET A 111 -11.23 1.34 5.78
C MET A 111 -12.41 0.49 6.29
N ALA A 112 -13.18 -0.11 5.37
CA ALA A 112 -14.28 -0.98 5.76
C ALA A 112 -13.79 -2.22 6.51
N ALA A 113 -12.70 -2.84 6.05
CA ALA A 113 -12.06 -3.95 6.75
C ALA A 113 -11.55 -3.51 8.14
N LEU A 114 -10.90 -2.36 8.23
CA LEU A 114 -10.44 -1.79 9.51
C LEU A 114 -11.59 -1.60 10.50
N ALA A 115 -12.73 -1.09 10.04
CA ALA A 115 -13.91 -0.88 10.87
C ALA A 115 -14.58 -2.19 11.35
N VAL A 116 -14.35 -3.31 10.66
CA VAL A 116 -14.81 -4.63 11.12
C VAL A 116 -13.93 -5.14 12.27
N HIS A 117 -12.63 -4.84 12.23
CA HIS A 117 -11.68 -5.28 13.24
C HIS A 117 -11.63 -4.39 14.47
N VAL A 118 -11.88 -3.09 14.32
CA VAL A 118 -11.86 -2.12 15.41
C VAL A 118 -13.30 -1.74 15.76
N PRO A 119 -13.87 -2.24 16.88
CA PRO A 119 -15.19 -1.81 17.31
C PRO A 119 -15.16 -0.30 17.58
N PHE A 120 -16.18 0.42 17.12
CA PHE A 120 -16.40 1.82 17.49
C PHE A 120 -16.70 1.88 18.99
N GLY A 121 -15.65 2.06 19.80
CA GLY A 121 -15.71 2.31 21.24
C GLY A 121 -15.45 3.77 21.56
#